data_AF-A0A660QSX5-F1
#
_entry.id   AF-A0A660QSX5-F1
#
_cell.length_a   1.000
_cell.length_b   1.000
_cell.length_c   1.000
_cell.angle_alpha   90.00
_cell.angle_beta   90.00
_cell.angle_gamma   90.00
#
_symmetry.space_group_name_H-M   'P 1'
#
loop_
_entity.id
_entity.type
_entity.pdbx_description
1 polymer ?
#
loop_
_entity_poly.entity_id
_entity_poly.type
_entity_poly.pdbx_seq_one_letter_code
_entity_poly.pdbx_strand_id
1 'polypeptide(L)'
;MISQKTLPFLLLLLATCCTVFAEKTNDGEDAVAEEHNKEGLEEKRKEDSLIQAQFGYSFDDISDKLVVIKHEMGSGSGFIATMDGKTYLFTNQHIILGAEKISFTTLSGKKLRPRKVELSVTRDIARLLLADETESFGITGEMPMDSPVGVFGNSDTDEVATKLYGTVTGVGAEIVEVSADFVSGNSGSPVLNIDQEVLGIASYVRKSDTHAMKEGTKFENRTRRFCYRLTGNQWKPVNWKQYNDKYGRFYYQNTLFTDGVIEVLTNWGDTPRDRISISENPEKSLVSWTKSHNELIEKYSHKTRIFASEYSGSLKKLSESCSSRARQTRLFSEQRELTEYLREELDSQSVTLDYIAKLLVRISKRAKDYR
;
A
#
# COMPACT_ATOMS: atom_id res chain seq x y z
N MET A 1 4.66 -12.66 16.99
CA MET A 1 5.51 -11.67 16.29
C MET A 1 4.59 -10.86 15.41
N ILE A 2 4.44 -9.57 15.68
CA ILE A 2 3.67 -8.65 14.81
C ILE A 2 4.44 -8.60 13.48
N SER A 3 3.80 -8.89 12.35
CA SER A 3 4.42 -8.73 11.04
C SER A 3 4.97 -7.30 10.95
N GLN A 4 6.26 -7.16 10.61
CA GLN A 4 6.99 -5.89 10.61
C GLN A 4 6.41 -4.84 9.62
N LYS A 5 5.33 -5.18 8.90
CA LYS A 5 4.60 -4.34 7.95
C LYS A 5 3.44 -3.54 8.55
N THR A 6 2.90 -3.89 9.73
CA THR A 6 1.78 -3.14 10.38
C THR A 6 2.22 -2.09 11.40
N LEU A 7 3.51 -2.05 11.72
CA LEU A 7 4.04 -1.12 12.72
C LEU A 7 3.94 0.38 12.36
N PRO A 8 4.11 0.84 11.09
CA PRO A 8 4.10 2.28 10.81
C PRO A 8 2.70 2.91 10.85
N PHE A 9 1.61 2.10 10.80
CA PHE A 9 0.24 2.62 10.90
C PHE A 9 -0.31 2.58 12.35
N LEU A 10 0.21 1.68 13.19
CA LEU A 10 -0.19 1.55 14.60
C LEU A 10 0.25 2.75 15.46
N LEU A 11 1.36 3.39 15.08
CA LEU A 11 1.97 4.53 15.78
C LEU A 11 1.40 5.89 15.38
N LEU A 12 0.86 6.04 14.15
CA LEU A 12 0.12 7.24 13.76
C LEU A 12 -1.13 7.46 14.65
N LEU A 13 -1.77 6.37 15.08
CA LEU A 13 -2.89 6.38 16.03
C LEU A 13 -2.50 6.66 17.49
N LEU A 14 -1.21 6.56 17.84
CA LEU A 14 -0.70 6.89 19.18
C LEU A 14 -0.32 8.38 19.29
N ALA A 15 0.16 8.98 18.20
CA ALA A 15 0.60 10.39 18.18
C ALA A 15 -0.58 11.38 18.22
N THR A 16 -1.67 11.12 17.49
CA THR A 16 -2.84 12.01 17.45
C THR A 16 -3.69 12.00 18.72
N CYS A 17 -3.54 10.97 19.58
CA CYS A 17 -4.31 10.87 20.83
C CYS A 17 -3.61 11.49 22.05
N CYS A 18 -2.38 12.03 21.90
CA CYS A 18 -1.63 12.65 22.99
C CYS A 18 -1.45 14.17 22.88
N THR A 19 -1.74 14.80 21.74
CA THR A 19 -1.68 16.27 21.61
C THR A 19 -3.04 16.89 21.86
N VAL A 20 -3.55 16.69 23.09
CA VAL A 20 -4.60 17.54 23.65
C VAL A 20 -3.86 18.60 24.48
N PHE A 21 -3.86 19.84 23.98
CA PHE A 21 -3.27 21.08 24.51
C PHE A 21 -1.77 21.35 24.22
N ALA A 22 -1.51 22.13 23.16
CA ALA A 22 -0.61 23.30 23.20
C ALA A 22 -0.70 24.06 21.86
N GLU A 23 -1.54 25.08 21.79
CA GLU A 23 -1.49 26.08 20.72
C GLU A 23 -0.42 27.11 21.09
N LYS A 24 0.67 27.18 20.32
CA LYS A 24 1.51 28.37 20.19
C LYS A 24 1.92 28.50 18.72
N THR A 25 1.50 29.61 18.12
CA THR A 25 1.87 30.10 16.80
C THR A 25 3.39 30.18 16.65
N ASN A 26 3.95 29.53 15.63
CA ASN A 26 5.39 29.58 15.34
C ASN A 26 5.67 29.79 13.84
N ASP A 27 5.12 30.87 13.29
CA ASP A 27 5.21 31.25 11.87
C ASP A 27 6.65 31.39 11.32
N GLY A 28 7.67 31.47 12.20
CA GLY A 28 9.10 31.54 11.82
C GLY A 28 9.81 30.20 11.67
N GLU A 29 9.33 29.12 12.33
CA GLU A 29 9.88 27.77 12.16
C GLU A 29 9.35 27.12 10.87
N ASP A 30 8.10 27.40 10.52
CA ASP A 30 7.47 26.87 9.30
C ASP A 30 8.15 27.40 8.01
N ALA A 31 8.57 28.68 7.99
CA ALA A 31 9.25 29.27 6.84
C ALA A 31 10.65 28.67 6.59
N VAL A 32 11.40 28.40 7.66
CA VAL A 32 12.74 27.78 7.59
C VAL A 32 12.63 26.28 7.24
N ALA A 33 11.61 25.59 7.75
CA ALA A 33 11.31 24.22 7.39
C ALA A 33 10.86 24.08 5.92
N GLU A 34 10.08 25.03 5.40
CA GLU A 34 9.71 25.09 3.98
C GLU A 34 10.91 25.37 3.07
N GLU A 35 11.82 26.24 3.46
CA GLU A 35 13.02 26.59 2.66
C GLU A 35 14.02 25.43 2.62
N HIS A 36 14.31 24.78 3.75
CA HIS A 36 15.13 23.56 3.79
C HIS A 36 14.52 22.39 3.01
N ASN A 37 13.19 22.26 3.00
CA ASN A 37 12.51 21.23 2.21
C ASN A 37 12.68 21.49 0.70
N LYS A 38 12.62 22.76 0.27
CA LYS A 38 12.86 23.15 -1.13
C LYS A 38 14.29 22.87 -1.58
N GLU A 39 15.29 23.22 -0.77
CA GLU A 39 16.70 22.93 -1.08
C GLU A 39 16.94 21.43 -1.23
N GLY A 40 16.44 20.61 -0.30
CA GLY A 40 16.55 19.15 -0.38
C GLY A 40 15.84 18.54 -1.59
N LEU A 41 14.68 19.08 -1.99
CA LEU A 41 13.97 18.69 -3.20
C LEU A 41 14.77 19.03 -4.47
N GLU A 42 15.44 20.18 -4.52
CA GLU A 42 16.29 20.56 -5.65
C GLU A 42 17.55 19.70 -5.77
N GLU A 43 18.22 19.42 -4.65
CA GLU A 43 19.36 18.50 -4.62
C GLU A 43 18.97 17.11 -5.11
N LYS A 44 17.85 16.58 -4.62
CA LYS A 44 17.35 15.28 -5.05
C LYS A 44 17.02 15.26 -6.55
N ARG A 45 16.39 16.30 -7.09
CA ARG A 45 16.10 16.38 -8.53
C ARG A 45 17.37 16.41 -9.38
N LYS A 46 18.44 17.06 -8.90
CA LYS A 46 19.76 17.04 -9.57
C LYS A 46 20.36 15.63 -9.54
N GLU A 47 20.31 14.96 -8.38
CA GLU A 47 20.77 13.57 -8.24
C GLU A 47 20.01 12.64 -9.18
N ASP A 48 18.67 12.67 -9.17
CA ASP A 48 17.82 11.85 -10.03
C ASP A 48 18.10 12.11 -11.51
N SER A 49 18.39 13.36 -11.90
CA SER A 49 18.76 13.72 -13.28
C SER A 49 20.12 13.15 -13.69
N LEU A 50 21.11 13.15 -12.78
CA LEU A 50 22.43 12.54 -13.01
C LEU A 50 22.34 11.02 -13.10
N ILE A 51 21.46 10.40 -12.31
CA ILE A 51 21.16 8.96 -12.38
C ILE A 51 20.48 8.65 -13.72
N GLN A 52 19.45 9.42 -14.08
CA GLN A 52 18.73 9.26 -15.34
C GLN A 52 19.69 9.32 -16.55
N ALA A 53 20.69 10.21 -16.52
CA ALA A 53 21.65 10.35 -17.61
C ALA A 53 22.53 9.11 -17.86
N GLN A 54 22.57 8.16 -16.91
CA GLN A 54 23.30 6.89 -17.05
C GLN A 54 22.50 5.84 -17.83
N PHE A 55 21.18 6.02 -17.99
CA PHE A 55 20.32 5.08 -18.71
C PHE A 55 20.48 5.29 -20.21
N GLY A 56 20.99 4.25 -20.90
CA GLY A 56 21.15 4.26 -22.36
C GLY A 56 19.86 4.04 -23.14
N TYR A 57 18.71 4.01 -22.47
CA TYR A 57 17.40 3.76 -23.05
C TYR A 57 16.37 4.73 -22.49
N SER A 58 15.35 5.00 -23.29
CA SER A 58 14.21 5.84 -22.96
C SER A 58 12.99 5.02 -22.55
N PHE A 59 11.94 5.71 -22.11
CA PHE A 59 10.66 5.08 -21.83
C PHE A 59 10.04 4.44 -23.09
N ASP A 60 10.21 5.06 -24.26
CA ASP A 60 9.62 4.56 -25.50
C ASP A 60 10.22 3.21 -25.89
N ASP A 61 11.53 3.03 -25.66
CA ASP A 61 12.29 1.78 -25.93
C ASP A 61 11.82 0.58 -25.10
N ILE A 62 11.07 0.82 -24.02
CA ILE A 62 10.62 -0.21 -23.09
C ILE A 62 9.10 -0.26 -22.90
N SER A 63 8.36 0.64 -23.55
CA SER A 63 6.92 0.85 -23.37
C SER A 63 6.07 -0.37 -23.74
N ASP A 64 6.57 -1.24 -24.63
CA ASP A 64 5.94 -2.48 -25.05
C ASP A 64 6.04 -3.61 -24.00
N LYS A 65 7.00 -3.50 -23.08
CA LYS A 65 7.23 -4.43 -21.97
C LYS A 65 6.61 -3.96 -20.65
N LEU A 66 6.19 -2.70 -20.55
CA LEU A 66 5.50 -2.15 -19.38
C LEU A 66 3.98 -2.29 -19.53
N VAL A 67 3.27 -2.61 -18.45
CA VAL A 67 1.86 -2.99 -18.50
C VAL A 67 1.03 -2.23 -17.48
N VAL A 68 -0.06 -1.64 -17.95
CA VAL A 68 -1.14 -1.10 -17.13
C VAL A 68 -2.17 -2.20 -16.89
N ILE A 69 -2.50 -2.39 -15.62
CA ILE A 69 -3.49 -3.34 -15.15
C ILE A 69 -4.69 -2.55 -14.68
N LYS A 70 -5.88 -2.81 -15.22
CA LYS A 70 -7.12 -2.16 -14.78
C LYS A 70 -8.18 -3.19 -14.45
N HIS A 71 -8.91 -2.93 -13.37
CA HIS A 71 -10.07 -3.69 -12.95
C HIS A 71 -11.10 -2.76 -12.31
N GLU A 72 -12.26 -3.29 -11.94
CA GLU A 72 -13.39 -2.50 -11.40
C GLU A 72 -13.11 -1.80 -10.05
N MET A 73 -11.95 -2.05 -9.46
CA MET A 73 -11.58 -1.58 -8.12
C MET A 73 -10.40 -0.60 -8.15
N GLY A 74 -9.78 -0.40 -9.31
CA GLY A 74 -8.60 0.45 -9.44
C GLY A 74 -7.70 0.06 -10.61
N SER A 75 -6.48 0.58 -10.55
CA SER A 75 -5.43 0.25 -11.50
C SER A 75 -4.12 -0.05 -10.79
N GLY A 76 -3.20 -0.70 -11.48
CA GLY A 76 -1.86 -0.97 -11.00
C GLY A 76 -0.90 -1.18 -12.16
N SER A 77 0.35 -1.45 -11.83
CA SER A 77 1.41 -1.65 -12.82
C SER A 77 1.82 -3.12 -12.93
N GLY A 78 2.50 -3.43 -14.03
CA GLY A 78 3.08 -4.72 -14.31
C GLY A 78 4.13 -4.60 -15.41
N PHE A 79 4.80 -5.71 -15.71
CA PHE A 79 5.79 -5.76 -16.79
C PHE A 79 5.96 -7.17 -17.33
N ILE A 80 6.51 -7.26 -18.52
CA ILE A 80 6.76 -8.52 -19.22
C ILE A 80 8.24 -8.87 -19.05
N ALA A 81 8.52 -10.04 -18.49
CA ALA A 81 9.88 -10.53 -18.34
C ALA A 81 9.97 -12.05 -18.58
N THR A 82 11.15 -12.51 -18.97
CA THR A 82 11.43 -13.93 -19.15
C THR A 82 12.00 -14.53 -17.87
N MET A 83 11.43 -15.65 -17.44
CA MET A 83 11.91 -16.45 -16.32
C MET A 83 11.74 -17.94 -16.66
N ASP A 84 12.73 -18.77 -16.33
CA ASP A 84 12.69 -20.21 -16.56
C ASP A 84 12.39 -20.59 -18.04
N GLY A 85 12.88 -19.78 -18.99
CA GLY A 85 12.69 -19.97 -20.43
C GLY A 85 11.28 -19.66 -20.94
N LYS A 86 10.43 -18.99 -20.15
CA LYS A 86 9.07 -18.60 -20.55
C LYS A 86 8.82 -17.13 -20.28
N THR A 87 7.93 -16.54 -21.07
CA THR A 87 7.53 -15.14 -20.91
C THR A 87 6.32 -15.01 -19.99
N TYR A 88 6.44 -14.13 -19.00
CA TYR A 88 5.39 -13.86 -18.02
C TYR A 88 5.09 -12.36 -17.93
N LEU A 89 3.84 -12.02 -17.66
CA LEU A 89 3.46 -10.76 -17.04
C LEU A 89 3.68 -10.88 -15.53
N PHE A 90 4.49 -10.00 -14.95
CA PHE A 90 4.68 -9.86 -13.51
C PHE A 90 3.88 -8.66 -12.97
N THR A 91 3.33 -8.83 -11.78
CA THR A 91 2.66 -7.78 -10.98
C THR A 91 2.63 -8.19 -9.50
N ASN A 92 2.10 -7.36 -8.62
CA ASN A 92 1.85 -7.77 -7.23
C ASN A 92 0.56 -8.60 -7.11
N GLN A 93 0.48 -9.48 -6.12
CA GLN A 93 -0.75 -10.24 -5.88
C GLN A 93 -1.88 -9.30 -5.44
N HIS A 94 -1.59 -8.31 -4.59
CA HIS A 94 -2.62 -7.39 -4.09
C HIS A 94 -3.33 -6.59 -5.18
N ILE A 95 -2.68 -6.37 -6.33
CA ILE A 95 -3.27 -5.65 -7.48
C ILE A 95 -4.38 -6.48 -8.12
N ILE A 96 -4.20 -7.81 -8.23
CA ILE A 96 -5.14 -8.67 -8.95
C ILE A 96 -6.14 -9.37 -8.02
N LEU A 97 -5.81 -9.56 -6.74
CA LEU A 97 -6.69 -10.23 -5.78
C LEU A 97 -7.98 -9.44 -5.54
N GLY A 98 -9.11 -10.14 -5.62
CA GLY A 98 -10.45 -9.59 -5.48
C GLY A 98 -11.09 -9.19 -6.81
N ALA A 99 -10.30 -8.92 -7.85
CA ALA A 99 -10.79 -8.41 -9.12
C ALA A 99 -11.54 -9.48 -9.92
N GLU A 100 -12.72 -9.14 -10.43
CA GLU A 100 -13.52 -10.02 -11.28
C GLU A 100 -13.11 -9.91 -12.75
N LYS A 101 -12.90 -8.69 -13.24
CA LYS A 101 -12.53 -8.43 -14.64
C LYS A 101 -11.24 -7.63 -14.69
N ILE A 102 -10.15 -8.30 -15.06
CA ILE A 102 -8.84 -7.68 -15.18
C ILE A 102 -8.51 -7.50 -16.66
N SER A 103 -8.08 -6.29 -17.00
CA SER A 103 -7.51 -5.97 -18.31
C SER A 103 -6.02 -5.69 -18.16
N PHE A 104 -5.25 -6.18 -19.13
CA PHE A 104 -3.80 -6.03 -19.19
C PHE A 104 -3.44 -5.38 -20.52
N THR A 105 -2.90 -4.17 -20.48
CA THR A 105 -2.56 -3.41 -21.68
C THR A 105 -1.16 -2.87 -21.53
N THR A 106 -0.27 -3.18 -22.47
CA THR A 106 1.06 -2.57 -22.50
C THR A 106 0.96 -1.05 -22.66
N LEU A 107 1.98 -0.29 -22.26
CA LEU A 107 1.99 1.17 -22.46
C LEU A 107 2.06 1.55 -23.94
N SER A 108 2.49 0.65 -24.83
CA SER A 108 2.35 0.80 -26.29
C SER A 108 0.94 0.49 -26.84
N GLY A 109 -0.01 0.10 -25.98
CA GLY A 109 -1.42 -0.13 -26.32
C GLY A 109 -1.79 -1.58 -26.70
N LYS A 110 -0.83 -2.51 -26.76
CA LYS A 110 -1.09 -3.94 -27.01
C LYS A 110 -1.83 -4.58 -25.82
N LYS A 111 -2.98 -5.20 -26.09
CA LYS A 111 -3.72 -5.99 -25.10
C LYS A 111 -3.10 -7.37 -24.90
N LEU A 112 -2.91 -7.77 -23.65
CA LEU A 112 -2.36 -9.07 -23.27
C LEU A 112 -3.48 -10.02 -22.82
N ARG A 113 -3.29 -11.32 -23.04
CA ARG A 113 -4.21 -12.39 -22.62
C ARG A 113 -3.44 -13.51 -21.95
N PRO A 114 -3.10 -13.35 -20.65
CA PRO A 114 -2.37 -14.39 -19.92
C PRO A 114 -3.19 -15.68 -19.79
N ARG A 115 -2.52 -16.82 -19.79
CA ARG A 115 -3.15 -18.16 -19.84
C ARG A 115 -3.23 -18.86 -18.48
N LYS A 116 -2.26 -18.62 -17.60
CA LYS A 116 -2.13 -19.26 -16.28
C LYS A 116 -1.65 -18.24 -15.28
N VAL A 117 -2.07 -18.39 -14.02
CA VAL A 117 -1.62 -17.55 -12.90
C VAL A 117 -0.81 -18.42 -11.94
N GLU A 118 0.37 -17.93 -11.59
CA GLU A 118 1.23 -18.52 -10.56
C GLU A 118 1.53 -17.43 -9.53
N LEU A 119 1.34 -17.76 -8.26
CA LEU A 119 1.57 -16.83 -7.16
C LEU A 119 2.88 -17.20 -6.47
N SER A 120 3.67 -16.20 -6.07
CA SER A 120 4.75 -16.46 -5.13
C SER A 120 4.18 -16.92 -3.80
N VAL A 121 4.79 -17.96 -3.22
CA VAL A 121 4.33 -18.50 -1.94
C VAL A 121 4.53 -17.49 -0.82
N THR A 122 5.66 -16.79 -0.78
CA THR A 122 6.07 -15.93 0.35
C THR A 122 6.04 -14.44 0.05
N ARG A 123 5.97 -14.04 -1.22
CA ARG A 123 6.08 -12.64 -1.64
C ARG A 123 4.83 -12.17 -2.34
N ASP A 124 4.61 -10.86 -2.31
CA ASP A 124 3.53 -10.20 -3.03
C ASP A 124 3.82 -10.12 -4.54
N ILE A 125 4.00 -11.26 -5.19
CA ILE A 125 4.27 -11.34 -6.62
C ILE A 125 3.33 -12.36 -7.26
N ALA A 126 2.70 -11.96 -8.35
CA ALA A 126 2.01 -12.85 -9.27
C ALA A 126 2.76 -12.83 -10.61
N ARG A 127 2.90 -14.01 -11.23
CA ARG A 127 3.33 -14.13 -12.62
C ARG A 127 2.24 -14.80 -13.44
N LEU A 128 1.93 -14.23 -14.59
CA LEU A 128 0.88 -14.72 -15.47
C LEU A 128 1.50 -15.11 -16.81
N LEU A 129 1.36 -16.38 -17.18
CA LEU A 129 2.02 -16.94 -18.37
C LEU A 129 1.47 -16.30 -19.66
N LEU A 130 2.36 -15.77 -20.50
CA LEU A 130 2.05 -15.23 -21.82
C LEU A 130 2.41 -16.24 -22.93
N ALA A 131 2.25 -15.84 -24.19
CA ALA A 131 2.72 -16.62 -25.34
C ALA A 131 4.20 -16.31 -25.62
N ASP A 132 4.93 -17.30 -26.15
CA ASP A 132 6.40 -17.34 -26.26
C ASP A 132 7.02 -16.35 -27.28
N GLU A 133 6.23 -15.42 -27.84
CA GLU A 133 6.65 -14.41 -28.83
C GLU A 133 6.44 -12.96 -28.33
N THR A 134 6.33 -12.78 -27.02
CA THR A 134 6.15 -11.44 -26.44
C THR A 134 7.50 -10.87 -26.02
N GLU A 135 7.85 -9.69 -26.53
CA GLU A 135 9.00 -8.91 -26.07
C GLU A 135 9.01 -8.81 -24.55
N SER A 136 10.18 -8.97 -23.95
CA SER A 136 10.29 -9.14 -22.50
C SER A 136 11.65 -8.67 -21.99
N PHE A 137 11.68 -8.22 -20.74
CA PHE A 137 12.93 -7.94 -20.05
C PHE A 137 13.64 -9.23 -19.63
N GLY A 138 14.96 -9.13 -19.50
CA GLY A 138 15.75 -10.06 -18.69
C GLY A 138 15.54 -9.80 -17.19
N ILE A 139 15.88 -10.80 -16.37
CA ILE A 139 15.87 -10.68 -14.91
C ILE A 139 17.27 -10.95 -14.41
N THR A 140 17.79 -10.05 -13.57
CA THR A 140 19.11 -10.21 -12.96
C THR A 140 19.00 -10.47 -11.46
N GLY A 141 19.93 -11.27 -10.94
CA GLY A 141 20.14 -11.47 -9.51
C GLY A 141 21.12 -10.47 -8.91
N GLU A 142 21.87 -9.75 -9.75
CA GLU A 142 22.93 -8.83 -9.35
C GLU A 142 22.34 -7.48 -8.96
N MET A 143 22.65 -7.04 -7.74
CA MET A 143 22.12 -5.80 -7.17
C MET A 143 23.22 -5.13 -6.35
N PRO A 144 24.24 -4.52 -6.99
CA PRO A 144 25.28 -3.80 -6.26
C PRO A 144 24.65 -2.67 -5.44
N MET A 145 25.19 -2.42 -4.25
CA MET A 145 24.81 -1.22 -3.50
C MET A 145 25.15 0.04 -4.32
N ASP A 146 24.31 1.06 -4.17
CA ASP A 146 24.43 2.37 -4.82
C ASP A 146 24.33 2.34 -6.37
N SER A 147 23.99 1.18 -6.97
CA SER A 147 23.81 1.09 -8.42
C SER A 147 22.56 1.86 -8.88
N PRO A 148 22.60 2.53 -10.05
CA PRO A 148 21.47 3.26 -10.60
C PRO A 148 20.29 2.34 -10.93
N VAL A 149 19.09 2.80 -10.59
CA VAL A 149 17.83 2.10 -10.87
C VAL A 149 16.75 3.06 -11.39
N GLY A 150 15.87 2.54 -12.23
CA GLY A 150 14.67 3.21 -12.70
C GLY A 150 13.41 2.40 -12.41
N VAL A 151 12.38 3.04 -11.87
CA VAL A 151 11.04 2.48 -11.67
C VAL A 151 10.11 3.09 -12.70
N PHE A 152 9.55 2.24 -13.56
CA PHE A 152 8.73 2.65 -14.69
C PHE A 152 7.31 2.09 -14.54
N GLY A 153 6.30 2.93 -14.50
CA GLY A 153 4.95 2.49 -14.12
C GLY A 153 3.85 3.39 -14.59
N ASN A 154 2.67 3.17 -14.03
CA ASN A 154 1.54 4.07 -14.14
C ASN A 154 1.41 4.91 -12.86
N SER A 155 1.13 6.21 -12.96
CA SER A 155 0.62 6.97 -11.82
C SER A 155 -0.87 6.69 -11.62
N ASP A 156 -1.30 6.56 -10.36
CA ASP A 156 -2.71 6.34 -9.98
C ASP A 156 -3.67 7.41 -10.52
N THR A 157 -3.18 8.57 -10.95
CA THR A 157 -4.01 9.75 -11.20
C THR A 157 -4.41 9.97 -12.66
N ASP A 158 -3.63 9.56 -13.67
CA ASP A 158 -3.88 10.06 -15.05
C ASP A 158 -3.45 9.12 -16.19
N GLU A 159 -3.19 7.83 -15.94
CA GLU A 159 -2.62 6.94 -16.97
C GLU A 159 -1.26 7.42 -17.51
N VAL A 160 -0.58 8.29 -16.76
CA VAL A 160 0.70 8.87 -17.15
C VAL A 160 1.81 7.92 -16.70
N ALA A 161 2.69 7.60 -17.64
CA ALA A 161 3.90 6.86 -17.37
C ALA A 161 4.77 7.57 -16.32
N THR A 162 4.99 6.92 -15.17
CA THR A 162 5.93 7.38 -14.16
C THR A 162 7.35 6.94 -14.52
N LYS A 163 8.30 7.86 -14.38
CA LYS A 163 9.73 7.64 -14.58
C LYS A 163 10.44 8.11 -13.31
N LEU A 164 10.78 7.18 -12.44
CA LEU A 164 11.36 7.50 -11.13
C LEU A 164 12.75 6.88 -11.05
N TYR A 165 13.75 7.70 -10.79
CA TYR A 165 15.15 7.26 -10.73
C TYR A 165 15.66 7.26 -9.30
N GLY A 166 16.69 6.47 -9.04
CA GLY A 166 17.34 6.40 -7.75
C GLY A 166 18.46 5.37 -7.76
N THR A 167 18.83 4.90 -6.58
CA THR A 167 19.87 3.88 -6.39
C THR A 167 19.38 2.76 -5.49
N VAL A 168 20.09 1.64 -5.51
CA VAL A 168 19.92 0.55 -4.52
C VAL A 168 20.49 1.00 -3.18
N THR A 169 19.66 1.05 -2.14
CA THR A 169 20.03 1.50 -0.80
C THR A 169 20.07 0.39 0.25
N GLY A 170 19.65 -0.82 -0.12
CA GLY A 170 19.74 -2.00 0.73
C GLY A 170 19.35 -3.28 0.00
N VAL A 171 20.02 -4.38 0.30
CA VAL A 171 19.77 -5.68 -0.33
C VAL A 171 19.55 -6.74 0.75
N GLY A 172 18.36 -7.33 0.75
CA GLY A 172 18.00 -8.49 1.55
C GLY A 172 17.87 -9.75 0.69
N ALA A 173 17.56 -10.88 1.36
CA ALA A 173 17.33 -12.15 0.67
C ALA A 173 16.11 -12.10 -0.28
N GLU A 174 15.04 -11.44 0.15
CA GLU A 174 13.77 -11.38 -0.59
C GLU A 174 13.38 -9.99 -1.06
N ILE A 175 14.00 -8.96 -0.48
CA ILE A 175 13.65 -7.55 -0.68
C ILE A 175 14.88 -6.77 -1.12
N VAL A 176 14.65 -5.71 -1.90
CA VAL A 176 15.63 -4.67 -2.22
C VAL A 176 15.00 -3.33 -1.86
N GLU A 177 15.80 -2.46 -1.26
CA GLU A 177 15.42 -1.08 -0.94
C GLU A 177 16.03 -0.15 -1.97
N VAL A 178 15.26 0.85 -2.42
CA VAL A 178 15.70 1.83 -3.41
C VAL A 178 15.36 3.25 -2.97
N SER A 179 16.10 4.23 -3.47
CA SER A 179 15.83 5.66 -3.22
C SER A 179 14.80 6.29 -4.16
N ALA A 180 14.46 5.59 -5.26
CA ALA A 180 13.51 6.05 -6.27
C ALA A 180 12.12 6.30 -5.67
N ASP A 181 11.56 7.49 -5.89
CA ASP A 181 10.44 8.03 -5.10
C ASP A 181 9.04 7.47 -5.41
N PHE A 182 8.92 6.15 -5.56
CA PHE A 182 7.66 5.53 -5.91
C PHE A 182 6.61 5.57 -4.78
N VAL A 183 5.33 5.63 -5.18
CA VAL A 183 4.15 5.62 -4.31
C VAL A 183 3.29 4.39 -4.62
N SER A 184 2.13 4.26 -3.96
CA SER A 184 1.26 3.07 -4.05
C SER A 184 0.92 2.65 -5.49
N GLY A 185 0.62 3.59 -6.39
CA GLY A 185 0.29 3.28 -7.80
C GLY A 185 1.39 2.68 -8.65
N ASN A 186 2.65 2.85 -8.24
CA ASN A 186 3.78 2.21 -8.90
C ASN A 186 3.97 0.75 -8.43
N SER A 187 3.12 0.24 -7.54
CA SER A 187 3.12 -1.17 -7.19
C SER A 187 2.98 -2.01 -8.45
N GLY A 188 3.83 -3.01 -8.58
CA GLY A 188 3.88 -3.90 -9.72
C GLY A 188 4.83 -3.44 -10.83
N SER A 189 5.36 -2.22 -10.76
CA SER A 189 6.37 -1.73 -11.69
C SER A 189 7.70 -2.50 -11.58
N PRO A 190 8.41 -2.70 -12.70
CA PRO A 190 9.77 -3.20 -12.67
C PRO A 190 10.70 -2.12 -12.09
N VAL A 191 11.68 -2.59 -11.32
CA VAL A 191 12.90 -1.85 -11.00
C VAL A 191 13.95 -2.31 -11.99
N LEU A 192 14.38 -1.43 -12.89
CA LEU A 192 15.34 -1.72 -13.96
C LEU A 192 16.72 -1.15 -13.66
N ASN A 193 17.78 -1.85 -14.07
CA ASN A 193 19.14 -1.32 -14.11
C ASN A 193 19.38 -0.59 -15.44
N ILE A 194 20.58 -0.03 -15.62
CA ILE A 194 20.98 0.67 -16.85
C ILE A 194 21.03 -0.24 -18.10
N ASP A 195 21.03 -1.56 -17.92
CA ASP A 195 21.08 -2.57 -18.98
C ASP A 195 19.70 -3.15 -19.36
N GLN A 196 18.59 -2.53 -18.88
CA GLN A 196 17.21 -3.00 -19.08
C GLN A 196 16.87 -4.35 -18.44
N GLU A 197 17.58 -4.75 -17.39
CA GLU A 197 17.28 -5.96 -16.64
C GLU A 197 16.48 -5.64 -15.38
N VAL A 198 15.53 -6.50 -15.04
CA VAL A 198 14.71 -6.34 -13.85
C VAL A 198 15.44 -6.86 -12.62
N LEU A 199 15.68 -5.98 -11.63
CA LEU A 199 16.22 -6.36 -10.32
C LEU A 199 15.10 -6.75 -9.35
N GLY A 200 13.93 -6.11 -9.46
CA GLY A 200 12.83 -6.34 -8.54
C GLY A 200 11.52 -5.74 -9.01
N ILE A 201 10.49 -5.92 -8.18
CA ILE A 201 9.14 -5.41 -8.40
C ILE A 201 8.76 -4.45 -7.26
N ALA A 202 8.45 -3.20 -7.61
CA ALA A 202 7.99 -2.20 -6.64
C ALA A 202 6.73 -2.71 -5.92
N SER A 203 6.64 -2.49 -4.60
CA SER A 203 5.55 -3.08 -3.81
C SER A 203 5.07 -2.19 -2.66
N TYR A 204 5.92 -1.79 -1.73
CA TYR A 204 5.43 -1.05 -0.56
C TYR A 204 6.40 0.01 -0.05
N VAL A 205 5.82 0.98 0.65
CA VAL A 205 6.50 2.12 1.22
C VAL A 205 6.37 2.06 2.75
N ARG A 206 7.46 2.32 3.48
CA ARG A 206 7.43 2.54 4.93
C ARG A 206 7.87 3.96 5.25
N LYS A 207 6.99 4.73 5.86
CA LYS A 207 7.38 5.99 6.48
C LYS A 207 8.07 5.68 7.81
N SER A 208 9.24 6.25 8.03
CA SER A 208 9.92 6.14 9.32
C SER A 208 9.21 7.05 10.32
N ASP A 209 8.71 6.48 11.42
CA ASP A 209 8.18 7.29 12.53
C ASP A 209 9.29 8.16 13.12
N THR A 210 8.93 9.39 13.51
CA THR A 210 9.70 10.20 14.46
C THR A 210 9.83 9.42 15.77
N HIS A 211 11.03 8.93 16.06
CA HIS A 211 11.33 8.22 17.28
C HIS A 211 12.67 8.74 17.79
N ALA A 212 12.78 9.06 19.09
CA ALA A 212 13.99 9.65 19.69
C ALA A 212 15.28 8.83 19.42
N MET A 213 15.14 7.52 19.15
CA MET A 213 16.25 6.62 18.81
C MET A 213 16.72 6.71 17.34
N LYS A 214 15.99 7.43 16.50
CA LYS A 214 16.31 7.65 15.08
C LYS A 214 16.82 9.06 14.81
N GLU A 215 16.73 9.96 15.80
CA GLU A 215 17.23 11.33 15.75
C GLU A 215 18.75 11.33 15.51
N GLY A 216 19.20 12.04 14.47
CA GLY A 216 20.60 12.06 14.03
C GLY A 216 21.06 10.83 13.22
N THR A 217 20.15 9.93 12.81
CA THR A 217 20.50 8.75 11.98
C THR A 217 20.07 8.93 10.53
N LYS A 218 20.65 8.15 9.61
CA LYS A 218 20.22 8.11 8.19
C LYS A 218 18.77 7.66 7.95
N PHE A 219 18.04 7.29 9.00
CA PHE A 219 16.66 6.79 8.96
C PHE A 219 15.66 7.77 9.61
N GLU A 220 16.13 8.91 10.12
CA GLU A 220 15.27 9.96 10.64
C GLU A 220 14.38 10.53 9.54
N ASN A 221 13.07 10.59 9.75
CA ASN A 221 12.09 11.22 8.85
C ASN A 221 12.13 10.74 7.38
N ARG A 222 12.76 9.59 7.09
CA ARG A 222 12.88 9.08 5.73
C ARG A 222 11.78 8.08 5.39
N THR A 223 11.24 8.26 4.19
CA THR A 223 10.37 7.28 3.54
C THR A 223 11.24 6.23 2.85
N ARG A 224 11.08 4.97 3.26
CA ARG A 224 11.80 3.80 2.75
C ARG A 224 10.94 3.05 1.76
N ARG A 225 11.54 2.52 0.69
CA ARG A 225 10.80 1.96 -0.44
C ARG A 225 11.34 0.60 -0.80
N PHE A 226 10.45 -0.38 -0.75
CA PHE A 226 10.81 -1.79 -0.82
C PHE A 226 10.19 -2.45 -2.05
N CYS A 227 11.04 -3.21 -2.71
CA CYS A 227 10.71 -4.00 -3.88
C CYS A 227 11.00 -5.47 -3.55
N TYR A 228 10.21 -6.39 -4.08
CA TYR A 228 10.53 -7.81 -3.95
C TYR A 228 11.51 -8.25 -5.04
N ARG A 229 12.45 -9.10 -4.67
CA ARG A 229 13.34 -9.77 -5.62
C ARG A 229 12.56 -10.84 -6.37
N LEU A 230 12.83 -10.99 -7.67
CA LEU A 230 12.22 -12.02 -8.51
C LEU A 230 12.94 -13.38 -8.41
N THR A 231 14.20 -13.39 -7.98
CA THR A 231 15.00 -14.61 -7.81
C THR A 231 14.68 -15.34 -6.51
N GLY A 232 14.85 -16.66 -6.49
CA GLY A 232 14.62 -17.49 -5.29
C GLY A 232 13.15 -17.57 -4.84
N ASN A 233 12.20 -17.35 -5.74
CA ASN A 233 10.77 -17.51 -5.47
C ASN A 233 10.34 -18.97 -5.56
N GLN A 234 9.37 -19.34 -4.73
CA GLN A 234 8.59 -20.57 -4.92
C GLN A 234 7.25 -20.21 -5.57
N TRP A 235 6.97 -20.79 -6.73
CA TRP A 235 5.78 -20.49 -7.51
C TRP A 235 4.68 -21.54 -7.29
N LYS A 236 3.48 -21.08 -6.96
CA LYS A 236 2.30 -21.91 -6.78
C LYS A 236 1.31 -21.64 -7.92
N PRO A 237 1.11 -22.57 -8.87
CA PRO A 237 0.06 -22.44 -9.86
C PRO A 237 -1.32 -22.53 -9.21
N VAL A 238 -2.25 -21.68 -9.64
CA VAL A 238 -3.62 -21.64 -9.09
C VAL A 238 -4.67 -21.66 -10.20
N ASN A 239 -5.81 -22.30 -9.93
CA ASN A 239 -7.02 -22.00 -10.70
C ASN A 239 -7.49 -20.62 -10.27
N TRP A 240 -7.16 -19.59 -11.08
CA TRP A 240 -7.36 -18.20 -10.69
C TRP A 240 -8.79 -17.89 -10.26
N LYS A 241 -9.79 -18.32 -11.04
CA LYS A 241 -11.21 -18.06 -10.71
C LYS A 241 -11.57 -18.63 -9.34
N GLN A 242 -11.27 -19.91 -9.10
CA GLN A 242 -11.58 -20.56 -7.82
C GLN A 242 -10.79 -19.94 -6.66
N TYR A 243 -9.51 -19.64 -6.86
CA TYR A 243 -8.66 -19.04 -5.84
C TYR A 243 -9.12 -17.62 -5.49
N ASN A 244 -9.47 -16.82 -6.49
CA ASN A 244 -9.92 -15.45 -6.31
C ASN A 244 -11.31 -15.38 -5.69
N ASP A 245 -12.26 -16.22 -6.15
CA ASP A 245 -13.60 -16.31 -5.58
C ASP A 245 -13.56 -16.79 -4.12
N LYS A 246 -12.67 -17.73 -3.79
CA LYS A 246 -12.51 -18.23 -2.43
C LYS A 246 -11.79 -17.20 -1.55
N TYR A 247 -10.61 -16.73 -1.94
CA TYR A 247 -9.70 -15.98 -1.07
C TYR A 247 -9.56 -14.50 -1.44
N GLY A 248 -9.39 -14.19 -2.72
CA GLY A 248 -9.11 -12.83 -3.19
C GLY A 248 -10.22 -11.84 -2.87
N ARG A 249 -11.49 -12.22 -3.08
CA ARG A 249 -12.65 -11.35 -2.77
C ARG A 249 -12.73 -11.04 -1.27
N PHE A 250 -12.49 -12.03 -0.41
CA PHE A 250 -12.48 -11.82 1.04
C PHE A 250 -11.34 -10.91 1.47
N TYR A 251 -10.12 -11.18 0.97
CA TYR A 251 -8.95 -10.33 1.22
C TYR A 251 -9.24 -8.87 0.85
N TYR A 252 -9.73 -8.62 -0.37
CA TYR A 252 -10.01 -7.28 -0.84
C TYR A 252 -11.10 -6.57 -0.03
N GLN A 253 -12.22 -7.26 0.28
CA GLN A 253 -13.26 -6.72 1.14
C GLN A 253 -12.74 -6.37 2.54
N ASN A 254 -11.82 -7.19 3.07
CA ASN A 254 -11.22 -6.95 4.38
C ASN A 254 -10.24 -5.77 4.36
N THR A 255 -9.50 -5.58 3.26
CA THR A 255 -8.67 -4.39 3.01
C THR A 255 -9.53 -3.13 3.02
N LEU A 256 -10.59 -3.07 2.19
CA LEU A 256 -11.50 -1.92 2.14
C LEU A 256 -12.14 -1.57 3.48
N PHE A 257 -12.53 -2.60 4.25
CA PHE A 257 -13.06 -2.40 5.59
C PHE A 257 -12.01 -1.78 6.52
N THR A 258 -10.79 -2.33 6.51
CA THR A 258 -9.68 -1.88 7.36
C THR A 258 -9.29 -0.44 7.03
N ASP A 259 -9.10 -0.13 5.74
CA ASP A 259 -8.71 1.19 5.27
C ASP A 259 -9.79 2.23 5.57
N GLY A 260 -11.07 1.90 5.37
CA GLY A 260 -12.16 2.81 5.69
C GLY A 260 -12.29 3.10 7.20
N VAL A 261 -12.01 2.11 8.06
CA VAL A 261 -11.98 2.36 9.51
C VAL A 261 -10.78 3.21 9.89
N ILE A 262 -9.63 3.03 9.23
CA ILE A 262 -8.45 3.88 9.42
C ILE A 262 -8.74 5.32 8.97
N GLU A 263 -9.40 5.51 7.82
CA GLU A 263 -9.86 6.82 7.34
C GLU A 263 -10.76 7.49 8.37
N VAL A 264 -11.75 6.75 8.91
CA VAL A 264 -12.60 7.21 10.00
C VAL A 264 -11.78 7.67 11.20
N LEU A 265 -10.80 6.89 11.65
CA LEU A 265 -9.98 7.25 12.81
C LEU A 265 -9.06 8.45 12.55
N THR A 266 -8.57 8.60 11.32
CA THR A 266 -7.65 9.67 10.91
C THR A 266 -8.38 11.00 10.79
N ASN A 267 -9.54 11.01 10.12
CA ASN A 267 -10.39 12.20 9.97
C ASN A 267 -11.05 12.63 11.29
N TRP A 268 -11.09 11.74 12.28
CA TRP A 268 -11.78 11.96 13.54
C TRP A 268 -10.90 12.56 14.65
N GLY A 269 -9.58 12.33 14.64
CA GLY A 269 -8.68 12.71 15.74
C GLY A 269 -8.86 14.14 16.24
N ASP A 270 -9.19 15.05 15.33
CA ASP A 270 -9.24 16.49 15.58
C ASP A 270 -10.67 17.07 15.65
N THR A 271 -11.69 16.39 15.11
CA THR A 271 -13.05 16.94 14.95
C THR A 271 -14.19 15.95 15.29
N PRO A 272 -14.33 15.53 16.57
CA PRO A 272 -15.33 14.52 17.00
C PRO A 272 -16.80 14.89 16.79
N ARG A 273 -17.10 16.16 16.51
CA ARG A 273 -18.47 16.67 16.26
C ARG A 273 -18.77 16.86 14.79
N ASP A 274 -17.81 16.61 13.90
CA ASP A 274 -18.02 16.77 12.49
C ASP A 274 -18.60 15.50 11.88
N ARG A 275 -19.24 15.65 10.72
CA ARG A 275 -19.68 14.50 9.95
C ARG A 275 -18.47 13.80 9.38
N ILE A 276 -18.53 12.47 9.41
CA ILE A 276 -17.53 11.63 8.76
C ILE A 276 -17.92 11.50 7.30
N SER A 277 -17.00 11.89 6.42
CA SER A 277 -16.98 11.41 5.05
C SER A 277 -16.03 10.23 5.00
N ILE A 278 -16.54 9.07 4.59
CA ILE A 278 -15.68 8.05 4.00
C ILE A 278 -15.75 8.28 2.51
N SER A 279 -14.59 8.34 1.85
CA SER A 279 -14.49 8.24 0.38
C SER A 279 -15.31 7.07 -0.16
N GLU A 280 -15.50 6.93 -1.48
CA GLU A 280 -16.35 5.95 -2.21
C GLU A 280 -16.15 4.45 -1.83
N ASN A 281 -16.33 4.11 -0.55
CA ASN A 281 -16.02 2.82 0.03
C ASN A 281 -17.23 1.91 -0.13
N PRO A 282 -17.12 0.80 -0.86
CA PRO A 282 -18.26 -0.06 -1.12
C PRO A 282 -18.60 -0.99 0.05
N GLU A 283 -17.88 -0.93 1.18
CA GLU A 283 -18.12 -1.81 2.34
C GLU A 283 -19.40 -1.40 3.09
N LYS A 284 -20.44 -2.21 2.90
CA LYS A 284 -21.81 -1.91 3.37
C LYS A 284 -21.93 -1.71 4.87
N SER A 285 -21.20 -2.48 5.68
CA SER A 285 -21.28 -2.38 7.14
C SER A 285 -20.69 -1.06 7.64
N LEU A 286 -19.58 -0.60 7.03
CA LEU A 286 -18.97 0.68 7.33
C LEU A 286 -19.82 1.85 6.80
N VAL A 287 -20.34 1.77 5.58
CA VAL A 287 -21.27 2.77 5.02
C VAL A 287 -22.51 2.93 5.90
N SER A 288 -23.11 1.81 6.31
CA SER A 288 -24.27 1.84 7.21
C SER A 288 -23.92 2.48 8.56
N TRP A 289 -22.75 2.16 9.11
CA TRP A 289 -22.30 2.75 10.37
C TRP A 289 -22.09 4.26 10.23
N THR A 290 -21.38 4.71 9.18
CA THR A 290 -21.12 6.13 8.91
C THR A 290 -22.41 6.93 8.75
N LYS A 291 -23.40 6.38 8.03
CA LYS A 291 -24.72 7.01 7.91
C LYS A 291 -25.37 7.21 9.28
N SER A 292 -25.47 6.15 10.10
CA SER A 292 -26.04 6.24 11.44
C SER A 292 -25.25 7.16 12.37
N HIS A 293 -23.92 7.21 12.21
CA HIS A 293 -23.06 8.13 12.95
C HIS A 293 -23.35 9.59 12.57
N ASN A 294 -23.48 9.91 11.28
CA ASN A 294 -23.76 11.26 10.81
C ASN A 294 -25.15 11.76 11.20
N GLU A 295 -26.15 10.87 11.27
CA GLU A 295 -27.49 11.19 11.79
C GLU A 295 -27.43 11.56 13.29
N LEU A 296 -26.60 10.86 14.07
CA LEU A 296 -26.33 11.19 15.47
C LEU A 296 -25.66 12.56 15.59
N ILE A 297 -24.63 12.83 14.78
CA ILE A 297 -23.92 14.12 14.76
C ILE A 297 -24.93 15.25 14.53
N GLU A 298 -25.75 15.14 13.48
CA GLU A 298 -26.74 16.15 13.13
C GLU A 298 -27.74 16.42 14.26
N LYS A 299 -28.22 15.35 14.91
CA LYS A 299 -29.27 15.45 15.93
C LYS A 299 -28.77 15.91 17.29
N TYR A 300 -27.52 15.58 17.64
CA TYR A 300 -27.03 15.67 19.01
C TYR A 300 -25.75 16.46 19.20
N SER A 301 -25.03 16.90 18.17
CA SER A 301 -23.75 17.64 18.31
C SER A 301 -23.81 18.84 19.26
N HIS A 302 -24.95 19.54 19.30
CA HIS A 302 -25.23 20.70 20.17
C HIS A 302 -25.79 20.33 21.55
N LYS A 303 -26.09 19.05 21.82
CA LYS A 303 -26.68 18.55 23.07
C LYS A 303 -25.66 17.76 23.88
N THR A 304 -24.72 18.45 24.52
CA THR A 304 -23.46 17.89 25.04
C THR A 304 -23.60 16.64 25.91
N ARG A 305 -24.61 16.59 26.80
CA ARG A 305 -24.87 15.42 27.65
C ARG A 305 -25.38 14.20 26.87
N ILE A 306 -26.24 14.41 25.87
CA ILE A 306 -26.82 13.34 25.04
C ILE A 306 -25.79 12.89 24.02
N PHE A 307 -25.08 13.85 23.40
CA PHE A 307 -23.97 13.62 22.48
C PHE A 307 -23.01 12.59 23.03
N ALA A 308 -22.44 12.82 24.22
CA ALA A 308 -21.44 11.93 24.81
C ALA A 308 -21.92 10.46 24.92
N SER A 309 -23.20 10.23 25.23
CA SER A 309 -23.78 8.89 25.36
C SER A 309 -23.99 8.22 24.01
N GLU A 310 -24.66 8.91 23.09
CA GLU A 310 -24.92 8.40 21.74
C GLU A 310 -23.61 8.14 21.01
N TYR A 311 -22.67 9.07 21.13
CA TYR A 311 -21.35 9.02 20.53
C TYR A 311 -20.56 7.81 21.02
N SER A 312 -20.51 7.60 22.35
CA SER A 312 -19.93 6.40 22.96
C SER A 312 -20.58 5.11 22.41
N GLY A 313 -21.91 5.10 22.26
CA GLY A 313 -22.64 3.97 21.69
C GLY A 313 -22.26 3.69 20.23
N SER A 314 -22.10 4.73 19.41
CA SER A 314 -21.68 4.61 18.01
C SER A 314 -20.28 4.00 17.88
N LEU A 315 -19.32 4.47 18.69
CA LEU A 315 -17.95 3.91 18.70
C LEU A 315 -17.90 2.45 19.15
N LYS A 316 -18.73 2.05 20.11
CA LYS A 316 -18.83 0.64 20.54
C LYS A 316 -19.32 -0.26 19.40
N LYS A 317 -20.33 0.19 18.63
CA LYS A 317 -20.80 -0.56 17.45
C LYS A 317 -19.69 -0.74 16.42
N LEU A 318 -18.91 0.31 16.13
CA LEU A 318 -17.77 0.19 15.21
C LEU A 318 -16.71 -0.79 15.76
N SER A 319 -16.41 -0.72 17.06
CA SER A 319 -15.50 -1.64 17.72
C SER A 319 -15.96 -3.10 17.61
N GLU A 320 -17.25 -3.35 17.78
CA GLU A 320 -17.84 -4.68 17.64
C GLU A 320 -17.69 -5.20 16.21
N SER A 321 -17.96 -4.37 15.21
CA SER A 321 -17.72 -4.69 13.80
C SER A 321 -16.25 -5.03 13.53
N CYS A 322 -15.31 -4.23 14.04
CA CYS A 322 -13.87 -4.50 13.91
C CYS A 322 -13.47 -5.82 14.57
N SER A 323 -13.94 -6.06 15.80
CA SER A 323 -13.64 -7.31 16.54
C SER A 323 -14.23 -8.54 15.83
N SER A 324 -15.44 -8.41 15.28
CA SER A 324 -16.09 -9.48 14.53
C SER A 324 -15.32 -9.82 13.26
N ARG A 325 -14.95 -8.78 12.50
CA ARG A 325 -14.15 -8.92 11.28
C ARG A 325 -12.78 -9.53 11.57
N ALA A 326 -12.08 -9.06 12.61
CA ALA A 326 -10.80 -9.62 13.03
C ALA A 326 -10.86 -11.13 13.31
N ARG A 327 -11.89 -11.59 14.04
CA ARG A 327 -12.10 -13.03 14.29
C ARG A 327 -12.35 -13.81 13.01
N GLN A 328 -13.19 -13.28 12.11
CA GLN A 328 -13.46 -13.92 10.83
C GLN A 328 -12.17 -14.04 9.99
N THR A 329 -11.40 -12.96 9.88
CA THR A 329 -10.14 -12.92 9.13
C THR A 329 -9.11 -13.90 9.69
N ARG A 330 -9.00 -14.01 11.02
CA ARG A 330 -8.11 -14.98 11.67
C ARG A 330 -8.47 -16.42 11.29
N LEU A 331 -9.75 -16.81 11.42
CA LEU A 331 -10.21 -18.14 11.01
C LEU A 331 -9.96 -18.39 9.51
N PHE A 332 -10.07 -17.33 8.71
CA PHE A 332 -9.82 -17.40 7.27
C PHE A 332 -8.33 -17.55 6.92
N SER A 333 -7.41 -16.98 7.71
CA SER A 333 -5.96 -17.14 7.50
C SER A 333 -5.45 -18.57 7.75
N GLU A 334 -6.20 -19.39 8.50
CA GLU A 334 -5.82 -20.78 8.82
C GLU A 334 -6.04 -21.76 7.66
N GLN A 335 -6.60 -21.31 6.52
CA GLN A 335 -6.84 -22.17 5.37
C GLN A 335 -5.53 -22.67 4.74
N ARG A 336 -5.46 -23.98 4.48
CA ARG A 336 -4.22 -24.66 4.04
C ARG A 336 -3.79 -24.26 2.63
N GLU A 337 -4.74 -23.94 1.76
CA GLU A 337 -4.46 -23.66 0.35
C GLU A 337 -4.05 -22.20 0.08
N LEU A 338 -4.05 -21.33 1.09
CA LEU A 338 -3.48 -19.99 0.98
C LEU A 338 -1.98 -20.07 0.66
N THR A 339 -1.48 -19.09 -0.10
CA THR A 339 -0.04 -18.77 -0.09
C THR A 339 0.35 -18.28 1.31
N GLU A 340 1.61 -18.47 1.68
CA GLU A 340 2.13 -17.97 2.95
C GLU A 340 2.00 -16.44 3.01
N TYR A 341 2.31 -15.75 1.91
CA TYR A 341 2.07 -14.33 1.74
C TYR A 341 0.63 -13.92 2.12
N LEU A 342 -0.38 -14.54 1.49
CA LEU A 342 -1.77 -14.14 1.72
C LEU A 342 -2.23 -14.50 3.15
N ARG A 343 -1.71 -15.58 3.73
CA ARG A 343 -1.93 -15.91 5.14
C ARG A 343 -1.39 -14.81 6.06
N GLU A 344 -0.15 -14.38 5.84
CA GLU A 344 0.47 -13.32 6.65
C GLU A 344 -0.26 -11.99 6.51
N GLU A 345 -0.70 -11.61 5.31
CA GLU A 345 -1.48 -10.40 5.11
C GLU A 345 -2.84 -10.45 5.82
N LEU A 346 -3.54 -11.59 5.77
CA LEU A 346 -4.80 -11.76 6.50
C LEU A 346 -4.59 -11.74 8.02
N ASP A 347 -3.56 -12.43 8.53
CA ASP A 347 -3.25 -12.40 9.97
C ASP A 347 -2.93 -10.98 10.43
N SER A 348 -2.10 -10.28 9.66
CA SER A 348 -1.74 -8.87 9.82
C SER A 348 -2.98 -7.95 9.89
N GLN A 349 -3.92 -8.11 8.95
CA GLN A 349 -5.19 -7.36 8.97
C GLN A 349 -6.02 -7.71 10.22
N SER A 350 -6.05 -8.97 10.64
CA SER A 350 -6.78 -9.40 11.84
C SER A 350 -6.24 -8.72 13.10
N VAL A 351 -4.91 -8.63 13.24
CA VAL A 351 -4.23 -7.98 14.36
C VAL A 351 -4.51 -6.49 14.38
N THR A 352 -4.46 -5.83 13.21
CA THR A 352 -4.78 -4.41 13.07
C THR A 352 -6.21 -4.10 13.49
N LEU A 353 -7.18 -4.89 13.03
CA LEU A 353 -8.59 -4.70 13.39
C LEU A 353 -8.86 -4.95 14.89
N ASP A 354 -8.20 -5.94 15.50
CA ASP A 354 -8.27 -6.17 16.95
C ASP A 354 -7.69 -4.99 17.75
N TYR A 355 -6.59 -4.39 17.26
CA TYR A 355 -6.03 -3.18 17.86
C TYR A 355 -6.99 -2.00 17.77
N ILE A 356 -7.53 -1.76 16.57
CA ILE A 356 -8.50 -0.68 16.31
C ILE A 356 -9.74 -0.84 17.20
N ALA A 357 -10.28 -2.05 17.33
CA ALA A 357 -11.41 -2.31 18.22
C ALA A 357 -11.10 -1.87 19.67
N LYS A 358 -9.94 -2.26 20.20
CA LYS A 358 -9.51 -1.85 21.56
C LYS A 358 -9.33 -0.34 21.67
N LEU A 359 -8.82 0.32 20.63
CA LEU A 359 -8.69 1.77 20.58
C LEU A 359 -10.06 2.46 20.61
N LEU A 360 -11.00 2.03 19.78
CA LEU A 360 -12.38 2.54 19.74
C LEU A 360 -13.08 2.39 21.10
N VAL A 361 -12.88 1.26 21.81
CA VAL A 361 -13.37 1.09 23.18
C VAL A 361 -12.76 2.11 24.13
N ARG A 362 -11.44 2.33 24.08
CA ARG A 362 -10.77 3.32 24.93
C ARG A 362 -11.34 4.72 24.70
N ILE A 363 -11.54 5.11 23.46
CA ILE A 363 -12.05 6.44 23.15
C ILE A 363 -13.54 6.56 23.51
N SER A 364 -14.34 5.51 23.30
CA SER A 364 -15.75 5.48 23.73
C SER A 364 -15.92 5.73 25.24
N LYS A 365 -14.94 5.33 26.07
CA LYS A 365 -14.94 5.58 27.52
C LYS A 365 -14.60 7.03 27.85
N ARG A 366 -13.71 7.65 27.08
CA ARG A 366 -13.36 9.08 27.16
C ARG A 366 -14.41 10.00 26.55
N ALA A 367 -15.43 9.45 25.88
CA ALA A 367 -16.51 10.26 25.30
C ALA A 367 -17.24 11.16 26.31
N LYS A 368 -17.18 10.82 27.61
CA LYS A 368 -17.70 11.64 28.71
C LYS A 368 -16.96 12.97 28.88
N ASP A 369 -15.75 13.09 28.33
CA ASP A 369 -14.91 14.27 28.41
C ASP A 369 -15.29 15.31 27.35
N TYR A 370 -16.10 14.93 26.34
CA TYR A 370 -16.70 15.85 25.36
C TYR A 370 -17.94 16.61 25.90
N ARG A 371 -18.09 16.65 27.24
CA ARG A 371 -19.24 17.17 27.98
C ARG A 371 -19.33 18.68 28.05
#